data_AF-A0A947RDN7-F1
#
_entry.id   AF-A0A947RDN7-F1
#
_cell.length_a   1.000
_cell.length_b   1.000
_cell.length_c   1.000
_cell.angle_alpha   90.00
_cell.angle_beta   90.00
_cell.angle_gamma   90.00
#
_symmetry.space_group_name_H-M   'P 1'
#
loop_
_entity.id
_entity.type
_entity.pdbx_description
1 polymer ?
#
loop_
_entity_poly.entity_id
_entity_poly.type
_entity_poly.pdbx_seq_one_letter_code
_entity_poly.pdbx_strand_id
1 'polypeptide(L)'
;MSEKAESKLFGGSGPVKLSSSAGSTRLSTTESASTQQVPYGSTEKIKSEEDVLVMESEQLEQPKTSGMFEQTIPSTGKTFRVTDKYFSHPKSSPLEPNISTSWSPNRVEPVVDKRSFIHPRGLVIGNVIIKSGVFVGPFAAIRGDEDEPIFIGENSAILEGAIVNSLPTRKDGQKLSQRLIRVGNNEHPIFVASSVTISQGAKIHGPAYIGNNTFIGMGSLIFWAKIGANCVIEPGALVINAEIPDGKFVPAGLSVTSQKIVQTLPVISSKYRFEKINEEMLAENAEIVNGYLAGS
;
A
#
# COMPACT_ATOMS: atom_id res chain seq x y z
N MET A 1 -31.23 19.50 -18.39
CA MET A 1 -31.96 18.74 -17.33
C MET A 1 -30.92 17.80 -16.71
N SER A 2 -30.12 18.31 -15.77
CA SER A 2 -30.23 18.05 -14.32
C SER A 2 -30.00 16.59 -13.95
N GLU A 3 -28.76 16.21 -13.70
CA GLU A 3 -28.42 15.00 -12.94
C GLU A 3 -27.52 15.39 -11.76
N LYS A 4 -28.18 15.68 -10.65
CA LYS A 4 -27.59 15.82 -9.31
C LYS A 4 -28.15 14.65 -8.52
N ALA A 5 -27.39 13.56 -8.43
CA ALA A 5 -27.70 12.47 -7.51
C ALA A 5 -26.39 11.77 -7.16
N GLU A 6 -25.83 12.11 -6.00
CA GLU A 6 -25.05 11.20 -5.16
C GLU A 6 -24.64 11.94 -3.88
N SER A 7 -25.48 11.84 -2.84
CA SER A 7 -25.04 12.04 -1.46
C SER A 7 -25.99 11.31 -0.51
N LYS A 8 -25.54 10.12 -0.08
CA LYS A 8 -25.84 9.43 1.20
C LYS A 8 -25.40 7.97 1.07
N LEU A 9 -24.10 7.72 1.24
CA LEU A 9 -23.52 6.37 1.26
C LEU A 9 -23.16 5.88 2.68
N PHE A 10 -23.21 6.75 3.69
CA PHE A 10 -22.87 6.38 5.07
C PHE A 10 -24.04 6.69 6.00
N GLY A 11 -24.70 5.63 6.50
CA GLY A 11 -25.67 5.74 7.59
C GLY A 11 -24.94 6.17 8.86
N GLY A 12 -25.26 7.35 9.38
CA GLY A 12 -24.66 7.88 10.60
C GLY A 12 -25.02 7.02 11.82
N SER A 13 -24.04 6.33 12.39
CA SER A 13 -24.10 5.84 13.76
C SER A 13 -23.27 6.78 14.65
N GLY A 14 -23.94 7.44 15.59
CA GLY A 14 -23.34 8.37 16.54
C GLY A 14 -22.25 7.74 17.44
N PRO A 15 -21.54 8.57 18.22
CA PRO A 15 -20.36 8.14 18.96
C PRO A 15 -20.69 7.07 20.01
N VAL A 16 -19.92 5.98 19.98
CA VAL A 16 -19.88 4.97 21.04
C VAL A 16 -19.31 5.65 22.31
N LYS A 17 -20.14 5.74 23.36
CA LYS A 17 -19.71 6.23 24.69
C LYS A 17 -18.78 5.20 25.33
N LEU A 18 -17.52 5.58 25.55
CA LEU A 18 -16.62 4.89 26.48
C LEU A 18 -16.88 5.45 27.90
N SER A 19 -17.32 4.60 28.82
CA SER A 19 -17.53 4.94 30.22
C SER A 19 -16.21 5.05 30.96
N SER A 20 -15.94 6.21 31.55
CA SER A 20 -14.82 6.48 32.46
C SER A 20 -15.10 5.93 33.86
N SER A 21 -14.20 5.13 34.42
CA SER A 21 -14.11 4.91 35.87
C SER A 21 -12.78 5.49 36.39
N ALA A 22 -12.89 6.55 37.18
CA ALA A 22 -11.79 7.19 37.87
C ALA A 22 -11.30 6.33 39.04
N GLY A 23 -9.99 6.11 39.12
CA GLY A 23 -9.29 5.58 40.28
C GLY A 23 -8.10 6.48 40.59
N SER A 24 -8.29 7.36 41.57
CA SER A 24 -7.30 8.31 42.08
C SER A 24 -6.31 7.59 43.00
N THR A 25 -5.01 7.83 42.83
CA THR A 25 -4.07 7.77 43.95
C THR A 25 -2.91 8.74 43.68
N ARG A 26 -2.74 9.72 44.56
CA ARG A 26 -1.65 10.70 44.59
C ARG A 26 -0.38 10.07 45.15
N LEU A 27 0.77 10.43 44.60
CA LEU A 27 2.00 10.64 45.37
C LEU A 27 2.76 11.86 44.82
N SER A 28 3.05 12.80 45.72
CA SER A 28 4.02 13.89 45.65
C SER A 28 5.45 13.30 45.79
N THR A 29 6.60 13.89 45.44
CA THR A 29 7.13 15.27 45.36
C THR A 29 8.42 15.24 44.51
N THR A 30 8.74 16.36 43.85
CA THR A 30 10.08 16.92 43.53
C THR A 30 11.24 16.00 43.14
N GLU A 31 11.75 16.16 41.92
CA GLU A 31 13.18 16.45 41.69
C GLU A 31 13.42 16.95 40.25
N SER A 32 14.18 18.04 40.16
CA SER A 32 14.69 18.65 38.94
C SER A 32 15.85 17.84 38.37
N ALA A 33 15.80 17.47 37.09
CA ALA A 33 16.98 16.97 36.38
C ALA A 33 17.08 17.56 34.97
N SER A 34 18.06 18.44 34.84
CA SER A 34 18.76 18.96 33.68
C SER A 34 18.50 18.32 32.31
N THR A 35 18.18 19.18 31.35
CA THR A 35 18.40 19.01 29.91
C THR A 35 19.84 18.59 29.64
N GLN A 36 20.08 17.34 29.28
CA GLN A 36 21.33 16.93 28.64
C GLN A 36 21.19 17.04 27.13
N GLN A 37 21.83 18.07 26.58
CA GLN A 37 22.18 18.16 25.17
C GLN A 37 23.14 17.02 24.84
N VAL A 38 22.82 16.21 23.83
CA VAL A 38 23.75 15.26 23.24
C VAL A 38 24.64 16.03 22.26
N PRO A 39 25.97 15.99 22.37
CA PRO A 39 26.84 16.79 21.52
C PRO A 39 26.88 16.23 20.09
N TYR A 40 26.65 17.14 19.14
CA TYR A 40 26.92 16.96 17.72
C TYR A 40 28.44 16.97 17.49
N GLY A 41 28.98 15.86 17.00
CA GLY A 41 30.31 15.73 16.41
C GLY A 41 30.27 14.48 15.53
N SER A 42 30.79 14.42 14.31
CA SER A 42 31.77 15.23 13.61
C SER A 42 31.50 15.10 12.10
N THR A 43 31.65 16.19 11.36
CA THR A 43 31.56 16.21 9.89
C THR A 43 32.73 15.45 9.26
N GLU A 44 32.49 14.26 8.74
CA GLU A 44 33.34 13.70 7.67
C GLU A 44 32.72 14.07 6.31
N LYS A 45 33.53 14.75 5.51
CA LYS A 45 33.21 15.19 4.15
C LYS A 45 32.98 13.95 3.26
N ILE A 46 31.77 13.76 2.79
CA ILE A 46 31.50 12.89 1.64
C ILE A 46 32.07 13.59 0.40
N LYS A 47 33.09 12.99 -0.20
CA LYS A 47 33.66 13.40 -1.49
C LYS A 47 33.11 12.47 -2.58
N SER A 48 32.48 13.12 -3.56
CA SER A 48 32.21 12.76 -4.96
C SER A 48 31.26 11.59 -5.28
N GLU A 49 30.34 11.92 -6.20
CA GLU A 49 29.47 11.09 -7.04
C GLU A 49 30.28 10.26 -8.07
N GLU A 50 29.60 9.32 -8.75
CA GLU A 50 30.06 8.36 -9.79
C GLU A 50 30.53 7.01 -9.19
N ASP A 51 29.95 5.83 -9.46
CA ASP A 51 29.43 5.24 -10.69
C ASP A 51 28.26 4.25 -10.44
N VAL A 52 27.20 4.36 -11.24
CA VAL A 52 26.13 3.36 -11.36
C VAL A 52 26.46 2.45 -12.55
N LEU A 53 26.75 1.17 -12.31
CA LEU A 53 26.97 0.16 -13.36
C LEU A 53 25.73 -0.72 -13.51
N VAL A 54 25.03 -0.52 -14.63
CA VAL A 54 24.01 -1.42 -15.19
C VAL A 54 24.74 -2.65 -15.74
N MET A 55 24.34 -3.86 -15.35
CA MET A 55 24.80 -5.09 -16.01
C MET A 55 23.71 -5.60 -16.94
N GLU A 56 24.05 -5.76 -18.22
CA GLU A 56 23.22 -6.44 -19.22
C GLU A 56 23.13 -7.94 -18.92
N SER A 57 21.97 -8.53 -19.21
CA SER A 57 21.65 -9.93 -18.98
C SER A 57 22.26 -10.82 -20.08
N GLU A 58 23.32 -11.55 -19.77
CA GLU A 58 23.66 -12.77 -20.49
C GLU A 58 22.95 -13.97 -19.85
N GLN A 59 22.39 -14.82 -20.71
CA GLN A 59 21.61 -15.99 -20.35
C GLN A 59 22.41 -16.96 -19.47
N LEU A 60 21.95 -17.17 -18.23
CA LEU A 60 22.44 -18.22 -17.35
C LEU A 60 21.52 -19.44 -17.44
N GLU A 61 21.92 -20.42 -18.25
CA GLU A 61 21.46 -21.80 -18.05
C GLU A 61 21.85 -22.26 -16.63
N GLN A 62 20.87 -22.78 -15.88
CA GLN A 62 21.08 -23.16 -14.49
C GLN A 62 21.93 -24.44 -14.37
N PRO A 63 22.96 -24.47 -13.50
CA PRO A 63 23.64 -25.71 -13.17
C PRO A 63 22.81 -26.50 -12.16
N LYS A 64 22.40 -27.71 -12.55
CA LYS A 64 21.86 -28.72 -11.64
C LYS A 64 22.98 -29.38 -10.84
N THR A 65 23.52 -28.75 -9.79
CA THR A 65 24.26 -29.44 -8.72
C THR A 65 24.51 -28.49 -7.56
N SER A 66 24.34 -28.96 -6.31
CA SER A 66 24.82 -28.24 -5.12
C SER A 66 26.34 -28.03 -5.23
N GLY A 67 26.76 -26.82 -5.57
CA GLY A 67 28.16 -26.45 -5.73
C GLY A 67 28.52 -25.30 -4.81
N MET A 68 29.71 -25.35 -4.20
CA MET A 68 30.31 -24.13 -3.66
C MET A 68 30.76 -23.27 -4.84
N PHE A 69 30.41 -22.01 -4.84
CA PHE A 69 30.95 -21.04 -5.79
C PHE A 69 31.65 -19.91 -5.05
N GLU A 70 32.72 -19.42 -5.68
CA GLU A 70 33.52 -18.32 -5.17
C GLU A 70 33.05 -17.03 -5.83
N GLN A 71 32.66 -16.05 -5.01
CA GLN A 71 32.28 -14.73 -5.49
C GLN A 71 33.31 -13.70 -5.02
N THR A 72 33.98 -13.03 -5.96
CA THR A 72 34.91 -11.94 -5.68
C THR A 72 34.22 -10.61 -5.80
N ILE A 73 34.29 -9.78 -4.75
CA ILE A 73 33.75 -8.42 -4.80
C ILE A 73 34.73 -7.54 -5.60
N PRO A 74 34.35 -7.02 -6.77
CA PRO A 74 35.30 -6.36 -7.69
C PRO A 74 35.99 -5.13 -7.08
N SER A 75 35.27 -4.36 -6.26
CA SER A 75 35.79 -3.14 -5.61
C SER A 75 36.82 -3.40 -4.51
N THR A 76 36.88 -4.62 -3.96
CA THR A 76 37.76 -4.95 -2.83
C THR A 76 38.69 -6.13 -3.10
N GLY A 77 38.49 -6.85 -4.21
CA GLY A 77 39.23 -8.07 -4.56
C GLY A 77 39.02 -9.24 -3.59
N LYS A 78 38.13 -9.11 -2.59
CA LYS A 78 37.90 -10.17 -1.61
C LYS A 78 36.97 -11.24 -2.17
N THR A 79 37.41 -12.49 -2.10
CA THR A 79 36.66 -13.66 -2.55
C THR A 79 36.01 -14.38 -1.38
N PHE A 80 34.70 -14.65 -1.50
CA PHE A 80 33.91 -15.38 -0.52
C PHE A 80 33.45 -16.71 -1.11
N ARG A 81 33.51 -17.78 -0.31
CA ARG A 81 32.92 -19.08 -0.66
C ARG A 81 31.46 -19.11 -0.21
N VAL A 82 30.55 -19.21 -1.17
CA VAL A 82 29.12 -19.32 -0.92
C VAL A 82 28.71 -20.79 -1.09
N THR A 83 27.97 -21.32 -0.11
CA THR A 83 27.40 -22.68 -0.19
C THR A 83 25.91 -22.59 -0.48
N ASP A 84 25.44 -23.41 -1.41
CA ASP A 84 24.09 -23.38 -1.95
C ASP A 84 23.02 -24.07 -1.06
N LYS A 85 23.25 -24.12 0.25
CA LYS A 85 22.48 -24.97 1.17
C LYS A 85 21.06 -24.46 1.48
N TYR A 86 20.67 -23.30 0.95
CA TYR A 86 19.41 -22.61 1.29
C TYR A 86 18.42 -22.42 0.12
N PHE A 87 18.75 -22.87 -1.10
CA PHE A 87 17.95 -22.55 -2.29
C PHE A 87 16.91 -23.59 -2.72
N SER A 88 16.61 -24.62 -1.91
CA SER A 88 15.47 -25.50 -2.16
C SER A 88 14.21 -25.03 -1.41
N HIS A 89 13.79 -23.78 -1.65
CA HIS A 89 12.40 -23.42 -1.37
C HIS A 89 11.61 -23.73 -2.65
N PRO A 90 10.47 -24.46 -2.59
CA PRO A 90 9.59 -24.55 -3.74
C PRO A 90 9.30 -23.13 -4.22
N LYS A 91 9.39 -22.86 -5.52
CA LYS A 91 9.01 -21.57 -6.10
C LYS A 91 7.53 -21.32 -5.77
N SER A 92 7.25 -20.65 -4.65
CA SER A 92 5.90 -20.20 -4.33
C SER A 92 5.57 -19.12 -5.34
N SER A 93 4.53 -19.36 -6.14
CA SER A 93 3.96 -18.33 -7.00
C SER A 93 3.62 -17.11 -6.14
N PRO A 94 3.87 -15.87 -6.60
CA PRO A 94 3.41 -14.68 -5.90
C PRO A 94 1.88 -14.56 -5.91
N LEU A 95 1.19 -15.39 -6.71
CA LEU A 95 -0.25 -15.53 -6.74
C LEU A 95 -0.66 -16.83 -6.02
N GLU A 96 -1.50 -16.68 -5.01
CA GLU A 96 -2.04 -17.79 -4.24
C GLU A 96 -3.57 -17.68 -4.15
N PRO A 97 -4.28 -18.81 -4.08
CA PRO A 97 -5.70 -18.78 -3.74
C PRO A 97 -5.95 -18.27 -2.31
N ASN A 98 -7.19 -17.91 -1.99
CA ASN A 98 -7.62 -17.90 -0.59
C ASN A 98 -7.81 -19.35 -0.08
N ILE A 99 -8.08 -19.49 1.21
CA ILE A 99 -8.50 -20.77 1.80
C ILE A 99 -10.01 -20.84 1.94
N SER A 100 -10.57 -22.06 1.95
CA SER A 100 -11.98 -22.26 2.30
C SER A 100 -12.20 -21.93 3.76
N THR A 101 -13.19 -21.09 4.04
CA THR A 101 -13.62 -20.71 5.40
C THR A 101 -15.14 -20.81 5.53
N SER A 102 -15.67 -20.56 6.74
CA SER A 102 -17.12 -20.52 6.94
C SER A 102 -17.79 -19.29 6.32
N TRP A 103 -17.04 -18.24 6.00
CA TRP A 103 -17.55 -17.02 5.38
C TRP A 103 -17.21 -16.90 3.89
N SER A 104 -16.19 -17.61 3.41
CA SER A 104 -15.88 -17.76 1.99
C SER A 104 -15.58 -19.24 1.69
N PRO A 105 -16.61 -20.03 1.34
CA PRO A 105 -16.46 -21.48 1.16
C PRO A 105 -15.74 -21.83 -0.15
N ASN A 106 -15.63 -20.89 -1.09
CA ASN A 106 -15.03 -21.13 -2.38
C ASN A 106 -13.57 -20.68 -2.38
N ARG A 107 -12.71 -21.57 -2.88
CA ARG A 107 -11.32 -21.23 -3.21
C ARG A 107 -11.31 -20.40 -4.50
N VAL A 108 -10.84 -19.17 -4.43
CA VAL A 108 -10.75 -18.21 -5.53
C VAL A 108 -9.29 -17.84 -5.74
N GLU A 109 -8.86 -17.81 -7.00
CA GLU A 109 -7.53 -17.36 -7.40
C GLU A 109 -7.58 -15.91 -7.91
N PRO A 110 -6.48 -15.13 -7.72
CA PRO A 110 -6.40 -13.79 -8.25
C PRO A 110 -6.57 -13.76 -9.78
N VAL A 111 -7.31 -12.76 -10.26
CA VAL A 111 -7.44 -12.49 -11.71
C VAL A 111 -6.56 -11.30 -12.04
N VAL A 112 -5.45 -11.56 -12.74
CA VAL A 112 -4.43 -10.54 -13.07
C VAL A 112 -4.35 -10.39 -14.59
N ASP A 113 -4.45 -9.15 -15.06
CA ASP A 113 -4.24 -8.85 -16.48
C ASP A 113 -2.78 -9.11 -16.89
N LYS A 114 -2.58 -9.65 -18.10
CA LYS A 114 -1.26 -10.02 -18.61
C LYS A 114 -0.29 -8.85 -18.82
N ARG A 115 -0.79 -7.61 -18.84
CA ARG A 115 0.04 -6.39 -18.95
C ARG A 115 0.44 -5.84 -17.58
N SER A 116 0.10 -6.54 -16.52
CA SER A 116 0.48 -6.19 -15.15
C SER A 116 1.62 -7.07 -14.69
N PHE A 117 2.45 -6.53 -13.81
CA PHE A 117 3.59 -7.24 -13.27
C PHE A 117 3.51 -7.35 -11.76
N ILE A 118 3.58 -8.58 -11.27
CA ILE A 118 3.64 -8.90 -9.84
C ILE A 118 5.05 -9.39 -9.56
N HIS A 119 5.79 -8.63 -8.75
CA HIS A 119 7.16 -8.99 -8.40
C HIS A 119 7.19 -10.38 -7.72
N PRO A 120 8.19 -11.26 -7.97
CA PRO A 120 8.27 -12.59 -7.36
C PRO A 120 8.37 -12.63 -5.82
N ARG A 121 8.52 -11.46 -5.19
CA ARG A 121 8.53 -11.26 -3.72
C ARG A 121 7.32 -10.50 -3.21
N GLY A 122 6.42 -10.09 -4.10
CA GLY A 122 5.08 -9.63 -3.74
C GLY A 122 4.16 -10.82 -3.52
N LEU A 123 2.98 -10.56 -2.95
CA LEU A 123 2.01 -11.59 -2.62
C LEU A 123 0.59 -11.11 -2.90
N VAL A 124 -0.14 -11.85 -3.73
CA VAL A 124 -1.55 -11.61 -4.04
C VAL A 124 -2.33 -12.88 -3.74
N ILE A 125 -3.23 -12.81 -2.76
CA ILE A 125 -3.98 -13.95 -2.25
C ILE A 125 -5.46 -13.73 -2.50
N GLY A 126 -6.12 -14.74 -3.08
CA GLY A 126 -7.57 -14.85 -3.05
C GLY A 126 -8.32 -14.07 -4.10
N ASN A 127 -9.52 -13.61 -3.72
CA ASN A 127 -10.44 -12.90 -4.59
C ASN A 127 -9.97 -11.45 -4.82
N VAL A 128 -8.99 -11.31 -5.70
CA VAL A 128 -8.38 -10.03 -6.08
C VAL A 128 -8.45 -9.89 -7.59
N ILE A 129 -8.90 -8.74 -8.07
CA ILE A 129 -8.94 -8.38 -9.48
C ILE A 129 -7.92 -7.27 -9.72
N ILE A 130 -6.92 -7.56 -10.55
CA ILE A 130 -5.87 -6.61 -10.95
C ILE A 130 -6.01 -6.33 -12.44
N LYS A 131 -6.30 -5.08 -12.79
CA LYS A 131 -6.44 -4.62 -14.18
C LYS A 131 -5.07 -4.36 -14.82
N SER A 132 -5.08 -4.02 -16.12
CA SER A 132 -3.90 -3.83 -16.98
C SER A 132 -2.94 -2.76 -16.47
N GLY A 133 -1.64 -2.97 -16.68
CA GLY A 133 -0.59 -1.99 -16.42
C GLY A 133 -0.29 -1.77 -14.94
N VAL A 134 -0.74 -2.67 -14.07
CA VAL A 134 -0.53 -2.56 -12.62
C VAL A 134 0.84 -3.13 -12.25
N PHE A 135 1.56 -2.39 -11.39
CA PHE A 135 2.77 -2.87 -10.74
C PHE A 135 2.47 -3.29 -9.30
N VAL A 136 2.94 -4.47 -8.88
CA VAL A 136 2.99 -4.88 -7.47
C VAL A 136 4.43 -5.17 -7.08
N GLY A 137 4.99 -4.30 -6.24
CA GLY A 137 6.39 -4.34 -5.83
C GLY A 137 6.74 -5.45 -4.84
N PRO A 138 8.04 -5.67 -4.57
CA PRO A 138 8.47 -6.65 -3.58
C PRO A 138 7.90 -6.35 -2.20
N PHE A 139 7.51 -7.40 -1.48
CA PHE A 139 6.92 -7.37 -0.14
C PHE A 139 5.56 -6.68 -0.04
N ALA A 140 5.01 -6.16 -1.14
CA ALA A 140 3.61 -5.76 -1.18
C ALA A 140 2.72 -7.00 -0.99
N ALA A 141 1.68 -6.87 -0.19
CA ALA A 141 0.73 -7.96 0.06
C ALA A 141 -0.71 -7.47 -0.15
N ILE A 142 -1.43 -8.13 -1.06
CA ILE A 142 -2.84 -7.91 -1.33
C ILE A 142 -3.59 -9.20 -1.00
N ARG A 143 -4.46 -9.18 0.02
CA ARG A 143 -5.16 -10.39 0.48
C ARG A 143 -6.67 -10.18 0.48
N GLY A 144 -7.35 -10.86 -0.44
CA GLY A 144 -8.81 -10.89 -0.57
C GLY A 144 -9.37 -12.24 -0.16
N ASP A 145 -9.59 -12.45 1.14
CA ASP A 145 -10.15 -13.72 1.67
C ASP A 145 -11.68 -13.69 1.83
N GLU A 146 -12.32 -12.67 1.26
CA GLU A 146 -13.76 -12.45 1.34
C GLU A 146 -14.46 -12.78 0.00
N ASP A 147 -15.79 -12.95 0.03
CA ASP A 147 -16.56 -13.29 -1.17
C ASP A 147 -16.58 -12.18 -2.23
N GLU A 148 -16.50 -10.93 -1.79
CA GLU A 148 -16.41 -9.77 -2.67
C GLU A 148 -14.95 -9.43 -3.02
N PRO A 149 -14.63 -9.12 -4.29
CA PRO A 149 -13.25 -8.95 -4.71
C PRO A 149 -12.65 -7.62 -4.24
N ILE A 150 -11.39 -7.66 -3.79
CA ILE A 150 -10.55 -6.45 -3.80
C ILE A 150 -10.25 -6.09 -5.26
N PHE A 151 -10.50 -4.84 -5.63
CA PHE A 151 -10.32 -4.37 -7.01
C PHE A 151 -9.21 -3.34 -7.10
N ILE A 152 -8.26 -3.57 -8.02
CA ILE A 152 -7.16 -2.66 -8.36
C ILE A 152 -7.29 -2.24 -9.82
N GLY A 153 -7.57 -0.95 -10.04
CA GLY A 153 -7.76 -0.33 -11.35
C GLY A 153 -6.49 -0.25 -12.19
N GLU A 154 -6.67 0.15 -13.45
CA GLU A 154 -5.61 0.17 -14.47
C GLU A 154 -4.50 1.15 -14.13
N ASN A 155 -3.27 0.81 -14.54
CA ASN A 155 -2.10 1.68 -14.41
C ASN A 155 -1.86 2.17 -12.97
N SER A 156 -2.26 1.40 -11.98
CA SER A 156 -2.01 1.67 -10.56
C SER A 156 -0.73 0.99 -10.10
N ALA A 157 -0.08 1.53 -9.08
CA ALA A 157 1.15 0.96 -8.53
C ALA A 157 0.98 0.67 -7.03
N ILE A 158 1.23 -0.57 -6.64
CA ILE A 158 1.22 -1.04 -5.25
C ILE A 158 2.68 -1.27 -4.85
N LEU A 159 3.29 -0.27 -4.24
CA LEU A 159 4.74 -0.22 -4.03
C LEU A 159 5.18 -1.06 -2.82
N GLU A 160 6.49 -1.06 -2.58
CA GLU A 160 7.15 -1.99 -1.68
C GLU A 160 6.56 -2.01 -0.28
N GLY A 161 6.24 -3.20 0.22
CA GLY A 161 5.71 -3.38 1.57
C GLY A 161 4.31 -2.80 1.81
N ALA A 162 3.62 -2.30 0.77
CA ALA A 162 2.24 -1.86 0.91
C ALA A 162 1.32 -3.04 1.23
N ILE A 163 0.35 -2.83 2.13
CA ILE A 163 -0.57 -3.88 2.59
C ILE A 163 -2.01 -3.48 2.24
N VAL A 164 -2.71 -4.38 1.54
CA VAL A 164 -4.11 -4.21 1.14
C VAL A 164 -4.91 -5.41 1.66
N ASN A 165 -5.82 -5.17 2.61
CA ASN A 165 -6.60 -6.21 3.26
C ASN A 165 -7.91 -5.63 3.84
N SER A 166 -8.94 -6.43 4.08
CA SER A 166 -10.21 -5.91 4.58
C SER A 166 -10.67 -6.51 5.90
N LEU A 167 -11.67 -5.84 6.51
CA LEU A 167 -12.49 -6.48 7.53
C LEU A 167 -13.32 -7.60 6.91
N PRO A 168 -13.81 -8.56 7.71
CA PRO A 168 -14.75 -9.56 7.25
C PRO A 168 -16.00 -8.91 6.64
N THR A 169 -16.44 -9.34 5.48
CA THR A 169 -17.66 -8.80 4.82
C THR A 169 -18.91 -9.59 5.19
N ARG A 170 -18.76 -10.66 5.98
CA ARG A 170 -19.86 -11.45 6.52
C ARG A 170 -19.79 -11.66 8.03
N LYS A 171 -20.94 -11.98 8.61
CA LYS A 171 -21.07 -12.49 9.97
C LYS A 171 -22.26 -13.44 10.03
N ASP A 172 -22.07 -14.63 10.59
CA ASP A 172 -23.11 -15.66 10.73
C ASP A 172 -23.80 -15.99 9.38
N GLY A 173 -23.00 -16.08 8.31
CA GLY A 173 -23.45 -16.30 6.93
C GLY A 173 -24.08 -15.08 6.24
N GLN A 174 -24.41 -14.03 7.00
CA GLN A 174 -25.05 -12.83 6.46
C GLN A 174 -24.02 -11.81 5.97
N LYS A 175 -24.31 -11.20 4.82
CA LYS A 175 -23.52 -10.14 4.21
C LYS A 175 -23.66 -8.83 4.99
N LEU A 176 -22.53 -8.16 5.23
CA LEU A 176 -22.43 -6.88 5.93
C LEU A 176 -22.22 -5.75 4.91
N SER A 177 -23.29 -5.32 4.25
CA SER A 177 -23.23 -4.31 3.19
C SER A 177 -22.56 -3.00 3.61
N GLN A 178 -22.59 -2.65 4.89
CA GLN A 178 -21.91 -1.47 5.44
C GLN A 178 -20.37 -1.57 5.44
N ARG A 179 -19.80 -2.76 5.18
CA ARG A 179 -18.36 -3.00 5.02
C ARG A 179 -17.95 -3.13 3.55
N LEU A 180 -18.83 -2.76 2.64
CA LEU A 180 -18.64 -2.83 1.20
C LEU A 180 -18.86 -1.47 0.56
N ILE A 181 -18.07 -1.20 -0.47
CA ILE A 181 -18.19 -0.07 -1.35
C ILE A 181 -18.89 -0.53 -2.62
N ARG A 182 -20.01 0.11 -2.97
CA ARG A 182 -20.71 -0.15 -4.24
C ARG A 182 -20.14 0.73 -5.34
N VAL A 183 -19.76 0.11 -6.46
CA VAL A 183 -19.33 0.79 -7.68
C VAL A 183 -20.09 0.16 -8.85
N GLY A 184 -21.00 0.92 -9.45
CA GLY A 184 -21.97 0.38 -10.41
C GLY A 184 -22.83 -0.72 -9.78
N ASN A 185 -22.88 -1.89 -10.43
CA ASN A 185 -23.62 -3.06 -9.95
C ASN A 185 -22.78 -4.00 -9.06
N ASN A 186 -21.51 -3.66 -8.81
CA ASN A 186 -20.58 -4.49 -8.07
C ASN A 186 -20.31 -3.90 -6.68
N GLU A 187 -19.88 -4.77 -5.76
CA GLU A 187 -19.53 -4.41 -4.39
C GLU A 187 -18.14 -4.93 -4.05
N HIS A 188 -17.39 -4.14 -3.30
CA HIS A 188 -15.98 -4.37 -3.03
C HIS A 188 -15.63 -3.99 -1.59
N PRO A 189 -14.89 -4.82 -0.84
CA PRO A 189 -14.36 -4.39 0.46
C PRO A 189 -13.30 -3.29 0.28
N ILE A 190 -12.54 -3.33 -0.81
CA ILE A 190 -11.61 -2.28 -1.23
C ILE A 190 -11.74 -2.07 -2.73
N PHE A 191 -11.96 -0.83 -3.13
CA PHE A 191 -11.95 -0.41 -4.53
C PHE A 191 -10.90 0.67 -4.75
N VAL A 192 -9.83 0.31 -5.45
CA VAL A 192 -8.81 1.24 -5.94
C VAL A 192 -9.09 1.50 -7.41
N ALA A 193 -9.37 2.76 -7.77
CA ALA A 193 -9.63 3.15 -9.14
C ALA A 193 -8.34 3.17 -9.98
N SER A 194 -8.37 3.79 -11.16
CA SER A 194 -7.24 3.80 -12.08
C SER A 194 -6.21 4.87 -11.73
N SER A 195 -4.96 4.62 -12.11
CA SER A 195 -3.85 5.55 -11.94
C SER A 195 -3.66 5.96 -10.47
N VAL A 196 -3.70 4.99 -9.55
CA VAL A 196 -3.46 5.22 -8.13
C VAL A 196 -2.10 4.70 -7.74
N THR A 197 -1.32 5.50 -7.01
CA THR A 197 -0.10 5.03 -6.35
C THR A 197 -0.38 4.76 -4.88
N ILE A 198 -0.20 3.52 -4.45
CA ILE A 198 -0.13 3.14 -3.03
C ILE A 198 1.35 2.95 -2.71
N SER A 199 1.92 3.97 -2.07
CA SER A 199 3.36 4.11 -1.85
C SER A 199 3.88 3.21 -0.72
N GLN A 200 5.20 3.19 -0.54
CA GLN A 200 5.89 2.19 0.27
C GLN A 200 5.38 2.10 1.70
N GLY A 201 5.06 0.89 2.15
CA GLY A 201 4.58 0.62 3.51
C GLY A 201 3.21 1.20 3.87
N ALA A 202 2.50 1.83 2.91
CA ALA A 202 1.14 2.31 3.11
C ALA A 202 0.18 1.12 3.31
N LYS A 203 -0.89 1.35 4.08
CA LYS A 203 -1.87 0.33 4.44
C LYS A 203 -3.25 0.78 4.03
N ILE A 204 -3.89 -0.01 3.17
CA ILE A 204 -5.29 0.18 2.79
C ILE A 204 -6.10 -0.93 3.46
N HIS A 205 -7.00 -0.52 4.36
CA HIS A 205 -7.86 -1.43 5.08
C HIS A 205 -9.35 -1.19 4.77
N GLY A 206 -10.03 -2.22 4.28
CA GLY A 206 -11.45 -2.15 3.91
C GLY A 206 -12.38 -1.92 5.13
N PRO A 207 -13.55 -1.27 4.96
CA PRO A 207 -14.09 -0.72 3.70
C PRO A 207 -13.31 0.51 3.22
N ALA A 208 -12.85 0.51 1.97
CA ALA A 208 -12.10 1.65 1.43
C ALA A 208 -12.36 1.89 -0.06
N TYR A 209 -12.47 3.16 -0.44
CA TYR A 209 -12.49 3.62 -1.83
C TYR A 209 -11.36 4.61 -2.06
N ILE A 210 -10.62 4.46 -3.16
CA ILE A 210 -9.59 5.39 -3.59
C ILE A 210 -9.89 5.79 -5.04
N GLY A 211 -10.18 7.08 -5.26
CA GLY A 211 -10.51 7.63 -6.56
C GLY A 211 -9.33 7.73 -7.52
N ASN A 212 -9.62 8.01 -8.79
CA ASN A 212 -8.62 8.06 -9.84
C ASN A 212 -7.51 9.09 -9.57
N ASN A 213 -6.32 8.84 -10.09
CA ASN A 213 -5.21 9.80 -10.05
C ASN A 213 -4.81 10.24 -8.63
N THR A 214 -4.94 9.35 -7.65
CA THR A 214 -4.68 9.66 -6.24
C THR A 214 -3.39 9.02 -5.77
N PHE A 215 -2.60 9.78 -5.01
CA PHE A 215 -1.39 9.30 -4.37
C PHE A 215 -1.64 9.02 -2.88
N ILE A 216 -1.35 7.80 -2.43
CA ILE A 216 -1.30 7.43 -1.03
C ILE A 216 0.16 7.32 -0.61
N GLY A 217 0.62 8.27 0.20
CA GLY A 217 2.00 8.40 0.60
C GLY A 217 2.49 7.33 1.57
N MET A 218 3.83 7.27 1.66
CA MET A 218 4.54 6.22 2.39
C MET A 218 4.04 6.09 3.84
N GLY A 219 3.84 4.86 4.29
CA GLY A 219 3.48 4.56 5.68
C GLY A 219 2.09 5.03 6.12
N SER A 220 1.29 5.66 5.25
CA SER A 220 -0.05 6.13 5.57
C SER A 220 -1.02 4.98 5.83
N LEU A 221 -2.10 5.25 6.58
CA LEU A 221 -3.19 4.29 6.84
C LEU A 221 -4.50 4.85 6.33
N ILE A 222 -5.17 4.10 5.45
CA ILE A 222 -6.53 4.37 5.00
C ILE A 222 -7.42 3.26 5.55
N PHE A 223 -8.38 3.59 6.41
CA PHE A 223 -9.27 2.59 6.99
C PHE A 223 -10.70 3.13 7.15
N TRP A 224 -11.70 2.42 6.63
CA TRP A 224 -13.08 2.89 6.68
C TRP A 224 -13.24 4.26 6.01
N ALA A 225 -12.67 4.44 4.82
CA ALA A 225 -12.51 5.77 4.24
C ALA A 225 -12.79 5.81 2.73
N LYS A 226 -13.27 6.96 2.27
CA LYS A 226 -13.39 7.28 0.84
C LYS A 226 -12.43 8.41 0.53
N ILE A 227 -11.45 8.15 -0.33
CA ILE A 227 -10.56 9.17 -0.85
C ILE A 227 -11.03 9.51 -2.26
N GLY A 228 -11.31 10.79 -2.51
CA GLY A 228 -11.69 11.31 -3.82
C GLY A 228 -10.60 11.14 -4.88
N ALA A 229 -10.91 11.59 -6.09
CA ALA A 229 -9.96 11.62 -7.20
C ALA A 229 -8.99 12.81 -7.09
N ASN A 230 -7.81 12.68 -7.69
CA ASN A 230 -6.77 13.70 -7.73
C ASN A 230 -6.36 14.17 -6.32
N CYS A 231 -6.35 13.25 -5.36
CA CYS A 231 -5.97 13.53 -3.98
C CYS A 231 -4.51 13.18 -3.71
N VAL A 232 -3.92 13.82 -2.70
CA VAL A 232 -2.60 13.45 -2.17
C VAL A 232 -2.72 13.22 -0.67
N ILE A 233 -2.52 11.98 -0.23
CA ILE A 233 -2.37 11.66 1.18
C ILE A 233 -0.87 11.65 1.47
N GLU A 234 -0.34 12.68 2.12
CA GLU A 234 1.10 12.79 2.36
C GLU A 234 1.60 11.68 3.32
N PRO A 235 2.93 11.45 3.38
CA PRO A 235 3.50 10.37 4.18
C PRO A 235 3.08 10.37 5.65
N GLY A 236 2.80 9.18 6.17
CA GLY A 236 2.42 8.93 7.56
C GLY A 236 1.04 9.47 7.97
N ALA A 237 0.25 10.02 7.06
CA ALA A 237 -1.10 10.48 7.38
C ALA A 237 -2.04 9.30 7.68
N LEU A 238 -3.01 9.53 8.55
CA LEU A 238 -4.04 8.56 8.91
C LEU A 238 -5.40 9.10 8.46
N VAL A 239 -6.14 8.33 7.69
CA VAL A 239 -7.51 8.66 7.29
C VAL A 239 -8.41 7.53 7.73
N ILE A 240 -9.19 7.79 8.79
CA ILE A 240 -10.02 6.77 9.44
C ILE A 240 -11.46 7.28 9.56
N ASN A 241 -12.42 6.52 9.05
CA ASN A 241 -13.85 6.88 9.12
C ASN A 241 -14.12 8.29 8.57
N ALA A 242 -13.57 8.58 7.39
CA ALA A 242 -13.63 9.90 6.77
C ALA A 242 -13.78 9.82 5.25
N GLU A 243 -14.40 10.84 4.68
CA GLU A 243 -14.50 11.04 3.24
C GLU A 243 -13.68 12.27 2.85
N ILE A 244 -12.61 12.08 2.08
CA ILE A 244 -11.77 13.15 1.55
C ILE A 244 -12.32 13.55 0.17
N PRO A 245 -12.77 14.79 -0.03
CA PRO A 245 -13.22 15.26 -1.34
C PRO A 245 -12.10 15.27 -2.38
N ASP A 246 -12.48 15.27 -3.66
CA ASP A 246 -11.56 15.37 -4.79
C ASP A 246 -10.64 16.59 -4.70
N GLY A 247 -9.41 16.45 -5.20
CA GLY A 247 -8.44 17.55 -5.29
C GLY A 247 -7.91 18.05 -3.95
N LYS A 248 -8.11 17.32 -2.86
CA LYS A 248 -7.59 17.67 -1.53
C LYS A 248 -6.27 16.99 -1.26
N PHE A 249 -5.46 17.59 -0.38
CA PHE A 249 -4.35 16.87 0.24
C PHE A 249 -4.49 16.79 1.75
N VAL A 250 -4.00 15.69 2.31
CA VAL A 250 -3.88 15.48 3.75
C VAL A 250 -2.41 15.65 4.11
N PRO A 251 -2.04 16.68 4.90
CA PRO A 251 -0.65 16.92 5.29
C PRO A 251 -0.01 15.74 6.02
N ALA A 252 1.31 15.64 5.90
CA ALA A 252 2.09 14.54 6.47
C ALA A 252 1.80 14.36 7.97
N GLY A 253 1.59 13.11 8.39
CA GLY A 253 1.29 12.75 9.78
C GLY A 253 -0.07 13.19 10.32
N LEU A 254 -0.89 13.92 9.55
CA LEU A 254 -2.20 14.36 10.03
C LEU A 254 -3.16 13.18 10.19
N SER A 255 -3.87 13.14 11.31
CA SER A 255 -4.94 12.18 11.56
C SER A 255 -6.31 12.79 11.25
N VAL A 256 -6.94 12.32 10.18
CA VAL A 256 -8.29 12.72 9.76
C VAL A 256 -9.29 11.67 10.24
N THR A 257 -9.97 11.98 11.35
CA THR A 257 -10.93 11.09 12.02
C THR A 257 -12.32 11.71 12.21
N SER A 258 -12.55 12.90 11.65
CA SER A 258 -13.85 13.58 11.74
C SER A 258 -14.09 14.52 10.56
N GLN A 259 -15.37 14.76 10.26
CA GLN A 259 -15.77 15.67 9.18
C GLN A 259 -15.31 17.11 9.39
N LYS A 260 -15.10 17.53 10.65
CA LYS A 260 -14.57 18.86 10.96
C LYS A 260 -13.15 19.02 10.42
N ILE A 261 -12.32 17.99 10.53
CA ILE A 261 -10.95 18.02 10.00
C ILE A 261 -10.99 18.04 8.47
N VAL A 262 -11.86 17.21 7.87
CA VAL A 262 -12.05 17.17 6.40
C VAL A 262 -12.33 18.57 5.83
N GLN A 263 -13.18 19.36 6.49
CA GLN A 263 -13.52 20.72 6.04
C GLN A 263 -12.33 21.68 6.02
N THR A 264 -11.32 21.43 6.86
CA THR A 264 -10.10 22.24 6.92
C THR A 264 -9.02 21.81 5.92
N LEU A 265 -9.22 20.69 5.21
CA LEU A 265 -8.18 20.18 4.32
C LEU A 265 -7.92 21.14 3.16
N PRO A 266 -6.64 21.42 2.87
CA PRO A 266 -6.25 22.29 1.77
C PRO A 266 -6.58 21.66 0.41
N VAL A 267 -6.81 22.53 -0.58
CA VAL A 267 -6.99 22.13 -1.99
C VAL A 267 -5.62 22.11 -2.66
N ILE A 268 -5.39 21.11 -3.50
CA ILE A 268 -4.19 21.02 -4.34
C ILE A 268 -4.22 22.16 -5.37
N SER A 269 -3.10 22.84 -5.52
CA SER A 269 -2.91 23.91 -6.51
C SER A 269 -1.61 23.68 -7.27
N SER A 270 -1.39 24.40 -8.36
CA SER A 270 -0.16 24.31 -9.15
C SER A 270 1.11 24.72 -8.41
N LYS A 271 0.99 25.32 -7.21
CA LYS A 271 2.13 25.65 -6.34
C LYS A 271 2.37 24.59 -5.27
N TYR A 272 1.49 23.59 -5.16
CA TYR A 272 1.63 22.52 -4.19
C TYR A 272 2.79 21.61 -4.60
N ARG A 273 3.73 21.41 -3.68
CA ARG A 273 4.97 20.67 -3.93
C ARG A 273 4.79 19.24 -4.44
N PHE A 274 3.65 18.61 -4.17
CA PHE A 274 3.35 17.24 -4.57
C PHE A 274 2.20 17.18 -5.57
N GLU A 275 1.88 18.28 -6.28
CA GLU A 275 0.80 18.30 -7.29
C GLU A 275 0.95 17.14 -8.29
N LYS A 276 2.16 16.91 -8.79
CA LYS A 276 2.45 15.94 -9.86
C LYS A 276 3.02 14.61 -9.40
N ILE A 277 3.14 14.41 -8.08
CA ILE A 277 3.85 13.24 -7.54
C ILE A 277 3.26 11.92 -8.06
N ASN A 278 1.93 11.84 -8.22
CA ASN A 278 1.29 10.62 -8.71
C ASN A 278 1.65 10.35 -10.18
N GLU A 279 1.63 11.37 -11.02
CA GLU A 279 1.95 11.24 -12.45
C GLU A 279 3.41 10.79 -12.64
N GLU A 280 4.33 11.40 -11.90
CA GLU A 280 5.75 11.08 -11.90
C GLU A 280 6.00 9.62 -11.47
N MET A 281 5.40 9.21 -10.35
CA MET A 281 5.53 7.84 -9.85
C MET A 281 4.94 6.81 -10.81
N LEU A 282 3.79 7.09 -11.43
CA LEU A 282 3.19 6.16 -12.37
C LEU A 282 3.99 6.04 -13.66
N ALA A 283 4.63 7.11 -14.13
CA ALA A 283 5.52 7.07 -15.29
C ALA A 283 6.72 6.15 -15.03
N GLU A 284 7.39 6.32 -13.89
CA GLU A 284 8.50 5.46 -13.48
C GLU A 284 8.07 3.98 -13.34
N ASN A 285 6.92 3.73 -12.69
CA ASN A 285 6.43 2.37 -12.51
C ASN A 285 5.97 1.71 -13.82
N ALA A 286 5.49 2.49 -14.79
CA ALA A 286 5.18 1.97 -16.13
C ALA A 286 6.45 1.51 -16.85
N GLU A 287 7.56 2.24 -16.74
CA GLU A 287 8.85 1.81 -17.28
C GLU A 287 9.35 0.52 -16.60
N ILE A 288 9.20 0.40 -15.28
CA ILE A 288 9.52 -0.81 -14.53
C ILE A 288 8.70 -2.01 -15.02
N VAL A 289 7.38 -1.85 -15.17
CA VAL A 289 6.49 -2.91 -15.69
C VAL A 289 6.94 -3.35 -17.08
N ASN A 290 7.20 -2.40 -17.98
CA ASN A 290 7.66 -2.71 -19.33
C ASN A 290 9.01 -3.44 -19.33
N GLY A 291 9.96 -3.01 -18.49
CA GLY A 291 11.26 -3.66 -18.34
C GLY A 291 11.14 -5.11 -17.86
N TYR A 292 10.29 -5.36 -16.86
CA TYR A 292 10.06 -6.72 -16.37
C TYR A 292 9.35 -7.61 -17.40
N LEU A 293 8.36 -7.09 -18.11
CA LEU A 293 7.61 -7.86 -19.13
C LEU A 293 8.44 -8.12 -20.40
N ALA A 294 9.41 -7.26 -20.73
CA ALA A 294 10.32 -7.49 -21.85
C ALA A 294 11.36 -8.59 -21.55
N GLY A 295 11.70 -8.78 -20.27
CA GLY A 295 12.68 -9.79 -19.83
C GLY A 295 12.10 -11.15 -19.42
N SER A 296 10.77 -11.32 -19.49
CA SER A 296 10.05 -12.54 -19.07
C SER A 296 9.73 -13.52 -20.19
#